data_AF-A0A1F9FP57-F1
#
_entry.id   AF-A0A1F9FP57-F1
#
_cell.length_a   1.000
_cell.length_b   1.000
_cell.length_c   1.000
_cell.angle_alpha   90.00
_cell.angle_beta   90.00
_cell.angle_gamma   90.00
#
_symmetry.space_group_name_H-M   'P 1'
#
loop_
_entity.id
_entity.type
_entity.pdbx_description
1 polymer ?
#
loop_
_entity_poly.entity_id
_entity_poly.type
_entity_poly.pdbx_seq_one_letter_code
_entity_poly.pdbx_strand_id
1 'polypeptide(L)'
;MTTIAVKGRTKSGRAKSVLIAGKSRQRTIAAADLRRLLGYSTVWSTFIDKLAFEGEALAVHGKGSGHGVGLCQWGARGLADDGVGYREILARYYPGATLRRAY
;
A
#
# COMPACT_ATOMS: atom_id res chain seq x y z
N MET A 1 4.73 -25.91 -10.93
CA MET A 1 4.66 -24.47 -11.22
C MET A 1 4.72 -23.71 -9.91
N THR A 2 5.31 -22.53 -9.89
CA THR A 2 5.28 -21.65 -8.72
C THR A 2 4.08 -20.73 -8.85
N THR A 3 3.18 -20.77 -7.87
CA THR A 3 1.95 -19.96 -7.84
C THR A 3 2.10 -18.91 -6.75
N ILE A 4 1.62 -17.70 -7.03
CA ILE A 4 1.60 -16.60 -6.07
C ILE A 4 0.21 -15.97 -6.06
N ALA A 5 -0.33 -15.69 -4.88
CA ALA A 5 -1.70 -15.17 -4.75
C ALA A 5 -1.89 -14.36 -3.47
N VAL A 6 -2.75 -13.34 -3.50
CA VAL A 6 -3.16 -12.60 -2.31
C VAL A 6 -4.11 -13.47 -1.49
N LYS A 7 -3.78 -13.73 -0.21
CA LYS A 7 -4.57 -14.61 0.68
C LYS A 7 -5.49 -13.85 1.64
N GLY A 8 -5.32 -12.55 1.78
CA GLY A 8 -6.19 -11.72 2.60
C GLY A 8 -6.01 -10.25 2.32
N ARG A 9 -7.03 -9.45 2.64
CA ARG A 9 -7.03 -7.99 2.49
C ARG A 9 -7.35 -7.30 3.81
N THR A 10 -6.86 -6.08 3.97
CA THR A 10 -7.23 -5.19 5.06
C THR A 10 -8.56 -4.49 4.76
N LYS A 11 -9.14 -3.80 5.74
CA LYS A 11 -10.35 -2.97 5.54
C LYS A 11 -10.18 -1.90 4.45
N SER A 12 -8.94 -1.43 4.22
CA SER A 12 -8.64 -0.46 3.16
C SER A 12 -8.37 -1.08 1.79
N GLY A 13 -8.61 -2.39 1.63
CA GLY A 13 -8.45 -3.13 0.36
C GLY A 13 -7.02 -3.59 0.06
N ARG A 14 -6.04 -3.20 0.86
CA ARG A 14 -4.63 -3.60 0.68
C ARG A 14 -4.42 -5.07 1.00
N ALA A 15 -3.54 -5.74 0.28
CA ALA A 15 -3.12 -7.10 0.59
C ALA A 15 -2.55 -7.14 2.03
N LYS A 16 -3.07 -8.07 2.84
CA LYS A 16 -2.59 -8.37 4.19
C LYS A 16 -1.46 -9.40 4.12
N SER A 17 -1.67 -10.44 3.32
CA SER A 17 -0.74 -11.55 3.17
C SER A 17 -0.76 -12.10 1.74
N VAL A 18 0.38 -12.67 1.34
CA VAL A 18 0.59 -13.30 0.05
C VAL A 18 1.02 -14.74 0.28
N LEU A 19 0.36 -15.66 -0.42
CA LEU A 19 0.74 -17.05 -0.53
C LEU A 19 1.74 -17.21 -1.68
N ILE A 20 2.84 -17.89 -1.41
CA ILE A 20 3.82 -18.33 -2.40
C ILE A 20 3.87 -19.86 -2.30
N ALA A 21 3.45 -20.55 -3.35
CA ALA A 21 3.40 -22.01 -3.43
C ALA A 21 4.34 -22.49 -4.54
N GLY A 22 5.39 -23.22 -4.17
CA GLY A 22 6.24 -23.96 -5.11
C GLY A 22 5.74 -25.40 -5.29
N LYS A 23 6.54 -26.25 -5.95
CA LYS A 23 6.19 -27.66 -6.22
C LYS A 23 5.93 -28.50 -4.96
N SER A 24 6.66 -28.26 -3.88
CA SER A 24 6.63 -29.12 -2.67
C SER A 24 6.42 -28.35 -1.37
N ARG A 25 6.42 -27.01 -1.41
CA ARG A 25 6.32 -26.15 -0.23
C ARG A 25 5.48 -24.94 -0.55
N GLN A 26 4.70 -24.50 0.43
CA GLN A 26 4.00 -23.23 0.40
C GLN A 26 4.35 -22.40 1.63
N ARG A 27 4.42 -21.08 1.46
CA ARG A 27 4.63 -20.14 2.54
C ARG A 27 3.68 -18.97 2.38
N THR A 28 3.06 -18.55 3.48
CA THR A 28 2.33 -17.28 3.53
C THR A 28 3.22 -16.26 4.22
N ILE A 29 3.39 -15.10 3.62
CA ILE A 29 4.13 -13.96 4.20
C ILE A 29 3.25 -12.73 4.25
N ALA A 30 3.58 -11.76 5.11
CA ALA A 30 2.88 -10.48 5.09
C ALA A 30 3.17 -9.74 3.78
N ALA A 31 2.17 -9.05 3.22
CA ALA A 31 2.38 -8.28 1.99
C ALA A 31 3.35 -7.11 2.22
N ALA A 32 3.42 -6.59 3.45
CA ALA A 32 4.40 -5.58 3.84
C ALA A 32 5.84 -6.13 3.75
N ASP A 33 6.05 -7.39 4.17
CA ASP A 33 7.36 -8.04 4.06
C ASP A 33 7.73 -8.30 2.60
N LEU A 34 6.78 -8.77 1.77
CA LEU A 34 7.00 -8.93 0.33
C LEU A 34 7.43 -7.61 -0.31
N ARG A 35 6.71 -6.52 -0.01
CA ARG A 35 7.04 -5.18 -0.50
C ARG A 35 8.41 -4.69 -0.02
N ARG A 36 8.79 -4.96 1.23
CA ARG A 36 10.11 -4.63 1.77
C ARG A 36 11.23 -5.42 1.09
N LEU A 37 11.02 -6.71 0.86
CA LEU A 37 12.01 -7.61 0.25
C LEU A 37 12.23 -7.30 -1.23
N LEU A 38 11.18 -6.97 -1.98
CA LEU A 38 11.27 -6.62 -3.40
C LEU A 38 11.69 -5.15 -3.64
N GLY A 39 11.69 -4.34 -2.58
CA GLY A 39 12.02 -2.91 -2.64
C GLY A 39 10.80 -2.03 -2.88
N TYR A 40 10.78 -0.88 -2.21
CA TYR A 40 9.67 0.07 -2.26
C TYR A 40 9.53 0.80 -3.61
N SER A 41 10.60 0.85 -4.41
CA SER A 41 10.61 1.38 -5.78
C SER A 41 10.07 0.38 -6.81
N THR A 42 10.13 -0.93 -6.51
CA THR A 42 9.60 -2.00 -7.35
C THR A 42 8.13 -2.25 -7.06
N VAL A 43 7.78 -2.33 -5.77
CA VAL A 43 6.40 -2.52 -5.30
C VAL A 43 5.94 -1.27 -4.56
N TRP A 44 5.29 -0.36 -5.30
CA TRP A 44 4.94 0.96 -4.80
C TRP A 44 3.98 0.94 -3.61
N SER A 45 3.08 -0.04 -3.54
CA SER A 45 2.15 -0.20 -2.43
C SER A 45 1.74 -1.67 -2.23
N THR A 46 1.08 -1.95 -1.12
CA THR A 46 0.43 -3.25 -0.88
C THR A 46 -1.00 -3.30 -1.41
N PHE A 47 -1.47 -2.26 -2.10
CA PHE A 47 -2.76 -2.28 -2.81
C PHE A 47 -2.58 -3.01 -4.13
N ILE A 48 -2.55 -4.34 -4.05
CA ILE A 48 -2.32 -5.24 -5.18
C ILE A 48 -3.66 -5.81 -5.65
N ASP A 49 -3.98 -5.62 -6.92
CA ASP A 49 -5.19 -6.13 -7.57
C ASP A 49 -4.93 -7.49 -8.22
N LYS A 50 -3.80 -7.61 -8.95
CA LYS A 50 -3.37 -8.86 -9.61
C LYS A 50 -1.89 -9.12 -9.32
N LEU A 51 -1.54 -10.38 -9.07
CA LEU A 51 -0.19 -10.84 -8.79
C LEU A 51 0.02 -12.18 -9.50
N ALA A 52 0.90 -12.24 -10.49
CA ALA A 52 1.11 -13.44 -11.29
C ALA A 52 2.51 -13.47 -11.91
N PHE A 53 3.02 -14.66 -12.19
CA PHE A 53 4.23 -14.82 -13.01
C PHE A 53 3.86 -14.71 -14.49
N GLU A 54 4.57 -13.84 -15.21
CA GLU A 54 4.48 -13.64 -16.66
C GLU A 54 5.86 -13.96 -17.24
N GLY A 55 6.02 -15.19 -17.73
CA GLY A 55 7.33 -15.75 -18.08
C GLY A 55 8.21 -15.93 -16.85
N GLU A 56 9.41 -15.33 -16.86
CA GLU A 56 10.34 -15.34 -15.72
C GLU A 56 10.15 -14.17 -14.74
N ALA A 57 9.30 -13.19 -15.09
CA ALA A 57 9.05 -12.01 -14.27
C ALA A 57 7.80 -12.17 -13.40
N LEU A 58 7.81 -11.55 -12.22
CA LEU A 58 6.63 -11.38 -11.39
C LEU A 58 5.93 -10.07 -11.76
N ALA A 59 4.76 -10.16 -12.39
CA ALA A 59 3.90 -9.02 -12.66
C ALA A 59 3.06 -8.66 -11.41
N VAL A 60 3.15 -7.39 -11.00
CA VAL A 60 2.38 -6.84 -9.88
C VAL A 60 1.52 -5.69 -10.41
N HIS A 61 0.21 -5.87 -10.40
CA HIS A 61 -0.73 -4.81 -10.76
C HIS A 61 -1.44 -4.31 -9.51
N GLY A 62 -1.57 -2.99 -9.40
CA GLY A 62 -2.15 -2.36 -8.23
C GLY A 62 -2.16 -0.85 -8.37
N LYS A 63 -2.40 -0.16 -7.26
CA LYS A 63 -2.53 1.30 -7.24
C LYS A 63 -1.93 1.96 -6.00
N GLY A 64 -1.71 3.27 -6.13
CA GLY A 64 -1.15 4.09 -5.06
C GLY A 64 0.35 3.86 -4.82
N SER A 65 0.93 4.74 -4.03
CA SER A 65 2.34 4.69 -3.64
C SER A 65 2.49 5.00 -2.16
N GLY A 66 3.30 4.22 -1.46
CA GLY A 66 3.51 4.34 -0.03
C GLY A 66 2.72 3.35 0.82
N HIS A 67 2.82 3.51 2.14
CA HIS A 67 2.18 2.62 3.13
C HIS A 67 0.68 2.89 3.29
N GLY A 68 0.20 4.08 2.89
CA GLY A 68 -1.23 4.40 2.89
C GLY A 68 -1.83 4.61 4.28
N VAL A 69 -1.07 5.19 5.20
CA VAL A 69 -1.50 5.55 6.56
C VAL A 69 -1.24 7.04 6.77
N GLY A 70 -2.18 7.76 7.38
CA GLY A 70 -2.08 9.20 7.59
C GLY A 70 -2.33 10.00 6.31
N LEU A 71 -1.52 11.02 6.07
CA LEU A 71 -1.70 11.98 4.99
C LEU A 71 -1.30 11.42 3.62
N CYS A 72 -2.24 11.42 2.68
CA CYS A 72 -1.94 11.21 1.26
C CYS A 72 -1.44 12.53 0.66
N GLN A 73 -0.15 12.61 0.32
CA GLN A 73 0.46 13.84 -0.20
C GLN A 73 -0.26 14.37 -1.45
N TRP A 74 -0.57 13.50 -2.42
CA TRP A 74 -1.30 13.87 -3.62
C TRP A 74 -2.73 14.30 -3.33
N GLY A 75 -3.40 13.67 -2.36
CA GLY A 75 -4.75 14.08 -1.95
C GLY A 75 -4.75 15.42 -1.20
N ALA A 76 -3.74 15.67 -0.37
CA ALA A 76 -3.53 16.95 0.30
C ALA A 76 -3.27 18.07 -0.72
N ARG A 77 -2.45 17.80 -1.75
CA ARG A 77 -2.24 18.74 -2.85
C ARG A 77 -3.54 19.06 -3.59
N GLY A 78 -4.32 18.05 -3.99
CA GLY A 78 -5.59 18.29 -4.68
C GLY A 78 -6.56 19.14 -3.86
N LEU A 79 -6.66 18.88 -2.56
CA LEU A 79 -7.46 19.72 -1.65
C LEU A 79 -6.93 21.16 -1.58
N ALA A 80 -5.62 21.35 -1.56
CA ALA A 80 -5.02 22.68 -1.56
C ALA A 80 -5.25 23.42 -2.89
N ASP A 81 -5.18 22.70 -4.02
CA ASP A 81 -5.50 23.23 -5.35
C ASP A 81 -6.98 23.65 -5.44
N ASP A 82 -7.87 22.97 -4.71
CA ASP A 82 -9.29 23.32 -4.54
C ASP A 82 -9.53 24.44 -3.48
N GLY A 83 -8.46 25.02 -2.92
CA GLY A 83 -8.52 26.13 -1.95
C GLY A 83 -8.74 25.72 -0.49
N VAL A 84 -8.70 24.44 -0.16
CA VAL A 84 -8.86 23.95 1.22
C VAL A 84 -7.62 24.28 2.05
N GLY A 85 -7.82 24.84 3.25
CA GLY A 85 -6.72 25.23 4.13
C GLY A 85 -6.00 24.04 4.77
N TYR A 86 -4.70 24.21 5.08
CA TYR A 86 -3.89 23.14 5.67
C TYR A 86 -4.46 22.55 6.97
N ARG A 87 -5.18 23.36 7.76
CA ARG A 87 -5.81 22.93 9.02
C ARG A 87 -6.92 21.90 8.75
N GLU A 88 -7.75 22.14 7.74
CA GLU A 88 -8.84 21.25 7.33
C GLU A 88 -8.30 19.99 6.67
N ILE A 89 -7.25 20.12 5.83
CA ILE A 89 -6.54 18.99 5.25
C ILE A 89 -6.00 18.06 6.35
N LEU A 90 -5.31 18.62 7.35
CA LEU A 90 -4.78 17.84 8.47
C LEU A 90 -5.89 17.20 9.31
N ALA A 91 -6.97 17.92 9.58
CA ALA A 91 -8.12 17.37 10.31
C ALA A 91 -8.77 16.19 9.58
N ARG A 92 -8.78 16.21 8.24
CA ARG A 92 -9.30 15.10 7.41
C ARG A 92 -8.42 13.85 7.49
N TYR A 93 -7.09 14.01 7.49
CA TYR A 93 -6.15 12.87 7.52
C TYR A 93 -5.80 12.37 8.93
N TYR A 94 -5.99 13.22 9.94
CA TYR A 94 -5.69 12.92 11.34
C TYR A 94 -6.89 13.28 12.24
N PRO A 95 -7.99 12.51 12.19
CA PRO A 95 -9.17 12.78 12.99
C PRO A 95 -8.84 12.83 14.49
N GLY A 96 -9.29 13.88 15.18
CA GLY A 96 -9.05 14.11 16.60
C GLY A 96 -7.67 14.71 16.94
N ALA A 97 -6.79 14.94 15.96
CA ALA A 97 -5.53 15.63 16.21
C ALA A 97 -5.76 17.12 16.53
N THR A 98 -4.93 17.66 17.42
CA THR A 98 -4.92 19.10 17.73
C THR A 98 -3.63 19.74 17.25
N LEU A 99 -3.75 20.85 16.53
CA LEU A 99 -2.61 21.66 16.15
C LEU A 99 -2.15 22.53 17.32
N ARG A 100 -0.86 22.41 17.66
CA ARG A 100 -0.19 23.23 18.68
C ARG A 100 1.04 23.87 18.07
N ARG A 101 1.30 25.11 18.47
CA ARG A 101 2.56 25.79 18.21
C ARG A 101 3.58 25.25 19.22
N ALA A 102 4.71 24.74 18.74
CA ALA A 102 5.75 24.18 19.60
C ALA A 102 6.64 25.28 20.21
N TYR A 103 6.75 26.43 19.55
CA TYR A 103 7.53 27.60 19.95
C TYR A 103 6.95 28.87 19.33
#